data_AF-A0A2S9AXV0-F1
#
_entry.id   AF-A0A2S9AXV0-F1
#
_cell.length_a   1.000
_cell.length_b   1.000
_cell.length_c   1.000
_cell.angle_alpha   90.00
_cell.angle_beta   90.00
_cell.angle_gamma   90.00
#
_symmetry.space_group_name_H-M   'P 1'
#
loop_
_entity.id
_entity.type
_entity.pdbx_description
1 polymer ?
#
loop_
_entity_poly.entity_id
_entity_poly.type
_entity_poly.pdbx_seq_one_letter_code
_entity_poly.pdbx_strand_id
1 'polypeptide(L)'
;MSVHALEQPRVLEWPAERLDYPPTALAQLHHWAQATPLHTALRHKRQGQWHAWRWIDVSRDVGRVADGLRQHGFSEVSRLLLSGVFEPNLLLLALAAQSVGGQVLTVADEVADDDLLQSLERIQPTHVYTYKGAHWPGQRLDFAELLGPAEPADHLTRWWQPVGETALWSDQTTGCRGALALLLEQWLSSGQGLAFPESPASAERDRREVAPLDTWRRLCDWATAKR
;
A
#
# COMPACT_ATOMS: atom_id res chain seq x y z
N MET A 1 -29.20 -31.44 17.57
CA MET A 1 -28.88 -30.17 18.24
C MET A 1 -27.67 -29.58 17.53
N SER A 2 -27.89 -28.74 16.53
CA SER A 2 -26.81 -28.10 15.78
C SER A 2 -26.35 -26.88 16.55
N VAL A 3 -25.16 -26.97 17.14
CA VAL A 3 -24.50 -25.81 17.74
C VAL A 3 -24.06 -24.95 16.57
N HIS A 4 -24.77 -23.86 16.30
CA HIS A 4 -24.24 -22.81 15.44
C HIS A 4 -22.95 -22.34 16.11
N ALA A 5 -21.80 -22.67 15.53
CA ALA A 5 -20.55 -22.04 15.88
C ALA A 5 -20.73 -20.56 15.57
N LEU A 6 -20.99 -19.77 16.61
CA LEU A 6 -20.94 -18.33 16.54
C LEU A 6 -19.51 -18.01 16.11
N GLU A 7 -19.32 -17.56 14.87
CA GLU A 7 -18.08 -16.91 14.46
C GLU A 7 -17.87 -15.73 15.39
N GLN A 8 -17.08 -15.94 16.44
CA GLN A 8 -16.69 -14.88 17.35
C GLN A 8 -16.01 -13.82 16.49
N PRO A 9 -16.44 -12.54 16.55
CA PRO A 9 -15.72 -11.47 15.89
C PRO A 9 -14.32 -11.46 16.50
N ARG A 10 -13.33 -11.94 15.75
CA ARG A 10 -11.93 -11.94 16.16
C ARG A 10 -11.50 -10.48 16.29
N VAL A 11 -11.55 -9.96 17.51
CA VAL A 11 -11.17 -8.57 17.80
C VAL A 11 -9.73 -8.41 17.34
N LEU A 12 -9.50 -7.52 16.36
CA LEU A 12 -8.18 -7.11 15.92
C LEU A 12 -7.62 -6.11 16.94
N GLU A 13 -6.38 -6.33 17.34
CA GLU A 13 -5.67 -5.61 18.39
C GLU A 13 -4.28 -5.33 17.85
N TRP A 14 -3.77 -4.15 18.19
CA TRP A 14 -2.41 -3.76 17.89
C TRP A 14 -1.45 -4.85 18.39
N PRO A 15 -0.44 -5.27 17.61
CA PRO A 15 0.19 -4.59 16.47
C PRO A 15 -0.47 -4.80 15.10
N ALA A 16 -1.64 -5.45 15.04
CA ALA A 16 -2.40 -5.62 13.81
C ALA A 16 -3.65 -4.75 13.78
N GLU A 17 -4.04 -4.35 12.57
CA GLU A 17 -5.27 -3.62 12.33
C GLU A 17 -5.89 -3.98 10.99
N ARG A 18 -7.19 -3.69 10.86
CA ARG A 18 -7.87 -3.74 9.57
C ARG A 18 -7.59 -2.45 8.83
N LEU A 19 -7.31 -2.56 7.54
CA LEU A 19 -7.24 -1.39 6.68
C LEU A 19 -8.65 -0.89 6.37
N ASP A 20 -9.02 0.23 6.97
CA ASP A 20 -10.28 0.91 6.72
C ASP A 20 -10.12 1.86 5.53
N TYR A 21 -10.36 1.33 4.32
CA TYR A 21 -10.29 2.12 3.09
C TYR A 21 -11.32 3.26 3.09
N PRO A 22 -11.00 4.43 2.50
CA PRO A 22 -12.04 5.37 2.16
C PRO A 22 -12.98 4.72 1.12
N PRO A 23 -14.30 4.81 1.28
CA PRO A 23 -15.26 4.12 0.40
C PRO A 23 -15.17 4.56 -1.06
N THR A 24 -14.57 5.72 -1.33
CA THR A 24 -14.35 6.29 -2.66
C THR A 24 -12.99 5.97 -3.27
N ALA A 25 -12.12 5.20 -2.60
CA ALA A 25 -10.73 4.96 -3.05
C ALA A 25 -10.64 4.55 -4.53
N LEU A 26 -11.29 3.44 -4.89
CA LEU A 26 -11.26 2.93 -6.26
C LEU A 26 -11.93 3.88 -7.26
N ALA A 27 -13.01 4.55 -6.85
CA ALA A 27 -13.70 5.53 -7.69
C ALA A 27 -12.79 6.75 -7.98
N GLN A 28 -12.05 7.24 -6.99
CA GLN A 28 -11.08 8.32 -7.15
C GLN A 28 -9.89 7.90 -8.01
N LEU A 29 -9.37 6.68 -7.82
CA LEU A 29 -8.34 6.13 -8.70
C LEU A 29 -8.79 6.14 -10.17
N HIS A 30 -9.99 5.63 -10.44
CA HIS A 30 -10.54 5.63 -11.79
C HIS A 30 -10.79 7.04 -12.33
N HIS A 31 -11.25 7.96 -11.47
CA HIS A 31 -11.44 9.36 -11.83
C HIS A 31 -10.13 10.00 -12.32
N TRP A 32 -9.04 9.88 -11.57
CA TRP A 32 -7.75 10.47 -11.96
C TRP A 32 -7.15 9.80 -13.19
N ALA A 33 -7.33 8.49 -13.34
CA ALA A 33 -6.92 7.77 -14.54
C ALA A 33 -7.65 8.24 -15.81
N GLN A 34 -8.83 8.84 -15.68
CA GLN A 34 -9.59 9.42 -16.80
C GLN A 34 -9.34 10.92 -16.98
N ALA A 35 -9.28 11.67 -15.89
CA ALA A 35 -9.16 13.13 -15.91
C ALA A 35 -7.73 13.60 -16.22
N THR A 36 -6.72 12.94 -15.64
CA THR A 36 -5.30 13.29 -15.77
C THR A 36 -4.44 12.03 -16.02
N PRO A 37 -4.73 11.23 -17.06
CA PRO A 37 -4.13 9.92 -17.29
C PRO A 37 -2.59 9.93 -17.32
N LEU A 38 -2.01 11.02 -17.83
CA LEU A 38 -0.57 11.16 -18.03
C LEU A 38 0.15 11.86 -16.87
N HIS A 39 -0.58 12.40 -15.88
CA HIS A 39 0.03 13.03 -14.71
C HIS A 39 0.65 11.97 -13.81
N THR A 40 1.70 12.36 -13.09
CA THR A 40 2.38 11.44 -12.17
C THR A 40 1.49 11.12 -10.97
N ALA A 41 1.21 9.85 -10.75
CA ALA A 41 0.46 9.35 -9.61
C ALA A 41 1.39 8.90 -8.47
N LEU A 42 2.44 8.12 -8.80
CA LEU A 42 3.39 7.58 -7.84
C LEU A 42 4.83 7.83 -8.29
N ARG A 43 5.74 7.98 -7.32
CA ARG A 43 7.18 8.02 -7.50
C ARG A 43 7.87 7.17 -6.45
N HIS A 44 8.92 6.47 -6.83
CA HIS A 44 9.72 5.69 -5.90
C HIS A 44 11.17 5.67 -6.37
N LYS A 45 12.08 6.00 -5.47
CA LYS A 45 13.51 5.89 -5.77
C LYS A 45 13.96 4.45 -5.59
N ARG A 46 14.67 3.90 -6.58
CA ARG A 46 15.21 2.54 -6.54
C ARG A 46 16.60 2.56 -7.15
N GLN A 47 17.60 2.03 -6.44
CA GLN A 47 18.98 1.96 -6.90
C GLN A 47 19.51 3.36 -7.32
N GLY A 48 19.18 4.38 -6.53
CA GLY A 48 19.55 5.77 -6.80
C GLY A 48 18.76 6.47 -7.92
N GLN A 49 17.81 5.83 -8.58
CA GLN A 49 17.03 6.41 -9.68
C GLN A 49 15.55 6.57 -9.33
N TRP A 50 14.96 7.71 -9.71
CA TRP A 50 13.53 7.95 -9.55
C TRP A 50 12.74 7.23 -10.64
N HIS A 51 11.82 6.38 -10.20
CA HIS A 51 10.83 5.72 -11.05
C HIS A 51 9.48 6.38 -10.83
N ALA A 52 8.70 6.55 -11.88
CA ALA A 52 7.40 7.20 -11.85
C ALA A 52 6.34 6.35 -12.54
N TRP A 53 5.11 6.43 -12.01
CA TRP A 53 3.90 5.85 -12.58
C TRP A 53 2.90 6.95 -12.83
N ARG A 54 2.25 6.93 -13.99
CA ARG A 54 1.14 7.84 -14.29
C ARG A 54 -0.16 7.26 -13.73
N TRP A 55 -1.20 8.09 -13.60
CA TRP A 55 -2.51 7.62 -13.11
C TRP A 55 -3.07 6.46 -13.94
N ILE A 56 -2.90 6.49 -15.27
CA ILE A 56 -3.32 5.38 -16.14
C ILE A 56 -2.52 4.09 -15.88
N ASP A 57 -1.23 4.19 -15.54
CA ASP A 57 -0.39 3.02 -15.24
C ASP A 57 -0.82 2.40 -13.91
N VAL A 58 -1.02 3.22 -12.87
CA VAL A 58 -1.51 2.74 -11.56
C VAL A 58 -2.86 2.04 -11.70
N SER A 59 -3.83 2.64 -12.40
CA SER A 59 -5.15 2.02 -12.57
C SER A 59 -5.06 0.70 -13.35
N ARG A 60 -4.18 0.61 -14.35
CA ARG A 60 -3.94 -0.63 -15.10
C ARG A 60 -3.31 -1.70 -14.21
N ASP A 61 -2.27 -1.34 -13.46
CA ASP A 61 -1.54 -2.27 -12.62
C ASP A 61 -2.39 -2.77 -11.46
N VAL A 62 -3.25 -1.94 -10.85
CA VAL A 62 -4.24 -2.38 -9.87
C VAL A 62 -5.16 -3.46 -10.44
N GLY A 63 -5.67 -3.27 -11.67
CA GLY A 63 -6.50 -4.28 -12.33
C GLY A 63 -5.75 -5.59 -12.58
N ARG A 64 -4.51 -5.51 -13.06
CA ARG A 64 -3.66 -6.69 -13.32
C ARG A 64 -3.32 -7.44 -12.05
N VAL A 65 -2.91 -6.73 -11.00
CA VAL A 65 -2.62 -7.33 -9.70
C VAL A 65 -3.89 -7.95 -9.12
N ALA A 66 -5.07 -7.35 -9.30
CA ALA A 66 -6.33 -7.95 -8.87
C ALA A 66 -6.62 -9.27 -9.60
N ASP A 67 -6.34 -9.33 -10.91
CA ASP A 67 -6.49 -10.56 -11.69
C ASP A 67 -5.44 -11.62 -11.29
N GLY A 68 -4.19 -11.22 -11.05
CA GLY A 68 -3.16 -12.10 -10.50
C GLY A 68 -3.55 -12.65 -9.12
N LEU A 69 -4.10 -11.81 -8.25
CA LEU A 69 -4.60 -12.22 -6.95
C LEU A 69 -5.69 -13.30 -7.10
N ARG A 70 -6.66 -13.11 -8.00
CA ARG A 70 -7.70 -14.12 -8.28
C ARG A 70 -7.11 -15.44 -8.80
N GLN A 71 -6.11 -15.37 -9.68
CA GLN A 71 -5.41 -16.56 -10.20
C GLN A 71 -4.67 -17.31 -9.09
N HIS A 72 -4.20 -16.59 -8.07
CA HIS A 72 -3.59 -17.16 -6.87
C HIS A 72 -4.62 -17.56 -5.79
N GLY A 73 -5.92 -17.55 -6.08
CA GLY A 73 -6.96 -18.00 -5.15
C GLY A 73 -7.42 -16.94 -4.13
N PHE A 74 -7.06 -15.67 -4.33
CA PHE A 74 -7.58 -14.56 -3.54
C PHE A 74 -9.04 -14.26 -3.91
N SER A 75 -9.89 -14.06 -2.91
CA SER A 75 -11.33 -13.82 -3.06
C SER A 75 -11.87 -12.96 -1.91
N GLU A 76 -13.20 -12.74 -1.87
CA GLU A 76 -13.89 -11.96 -0.84
C GLU A 76 -13.70 -12.50 0.59
N VAL A 77 -13.45 -13.81 0.73
CA VAL A 77 -13.18 -14.44 2.03
C VAL A 77 -11.69 -14.43 2.40
N SER A 78 -10.83 -14.02 1.47
CA SER A 78 -9.38 -13.98 1.68
C SER A 78 -8.98 -12.80 2.55
N ARG A 79 -7.93 -13.03 3.33
CA ARG A 79 -7.26 -12.05 4.18
C ARG A 79 -5.85 -11.83 3.66
N LEU A 80 -5.56 -10.63 3.19
CA LEU A 80 -4.23 -10.18 2.80
C LEU A 80 -3.59 -9.42 3.96
N LEU A 81 -2.47 -9.92 4.45
CA LEU A 81 -1.65 -9.25 5.45
C LEU A 81 -0.50 -8.49 4.78
N LEU A 82 -0.39 -7.20 5.08
CA LEU A 82 0.67 -6.31 4.60
C LEU A 82 1.58 -5.90 5.75
N SER A 83 2.90 -5.92 5.53
CA SER A 83 3.86 -5.40 6.49
C SER A 83 5.10 -4.81 5.84
N GLY A 84 5.54 -3.66 6.35
CA GLY A 84 6.76 -2.99 5.94
C GLY A 84 6.58 -1.53 5.60
N VAL A 85 7.53 -1.02 4.83
CA VAL A 85 7.54 0.37 4.36
C VAL A 85 6.44 0.60 3.33
N PHE A 86 5.87 1.80 3.32
CA PHE A 86 4.97 2.17 2.25
C PHE A 86 5.76 2.43 0.97
N GLU A 87 5.36 1.71 -0.08
CA GLU A 87 5.93 1.79 -1.41
C GLU A 87 4.81 1.49 -2.44
N PRO A 88 5.02 1.78 -3.75
CA PRO A 88 4.00 1.56 -4.77
C PRO A 88 3.41 0.16 -4.74
N ASN A 89 4.24 -0.88 -4.67
CA ASN A 89 3.78 -2.28 -4.69
C ASN A 89 2.77 -2.57 -3.56
N LEU A 90 3.04 -2.07 -2.34
CA LEU A 90 2.17 -2.25 -1.18
C LEU A 90 0.81 -1.55 -1.38
N LEU A 91 0.82 -0.32 -1.90
CA LEU A 91 -0.41 0.42 -2.19
C LEU A 91 -1.23 -0.24 -3.30
N LEU A 92 -0.57 -0.68 -4.36
CA LEU A 92 -1.21 -1.38 -5.49
C LEU A 92 -1.84 -2.69 -5.01
N LEU A 93 -1.17 -3.46 -4.17
CA LEU A 93 -1.71 -4.68 -3.56
C LEU A 93 -2.93 -4.40 -2.69
N ALA A 94 -2.88 -3.36 -1.86
CA ALA A 94 -4.02 -2.93 -1.05
C ALA A 94 -5.24 -2.63 -1.93
N LEU A 95 -5.09 -1.73 -2.91
CA LEU A 95 -6.17 -1.35 -3.82
C LEU A 95 -6.67 -2.54 -4.67
N ALA A 96 -5.77 -3.40 -5.13
CA ALA A 96 -6.12 -4.60 -5.88
C ALA A 96 -6.96 -5.55 -5.01
N ALA A 97 -6.54 -5.84 -3.79
CA ALA A 97 -7.29 -6.66 -2.85
C ALA A 97 -8.66 -6.06 -2.51
N GLN A 98 -8.73 -4.73 -2.33
CA GLN A 98 -10.01 -4.02 -2.17
C GLN A 98 -10.93 -4.22 -3.38
N SER A 99 -10.39 -4.16 -4.60
CA SER A 99 -11.17 -4.36 -5.83
C SER A 99 -11.67 -5.80 -6.02
N VAL A 100 -10.97 -6.78 -5.44
CA VAL A 100 -11.43 -8.18 -5.38
C VAL A 100 -12.47 -8.38 -4.28
N GLY A 101 -12.54 -7.48 -3.29
CA GLY A 101 -13.45 -7.56 -2.15
C GLY A 101 -12.88 -8.31 -0.94
N GLY A 102 -11.61 -8.71 -0.99
CA GLY A 102 -10.95 -9.38 0.13
C GLY A 102 -10.57 -8.42 1.26
N GLN A 103 -10.36 -8.96 2.46
CA GLN A 103 -9.97 -8.18 3.63
C GLN A 103 -8.48 -7.87 3.59
N VAL A 104 -8.11 -6.60 3.83
CA VAL A 104 -6.72 -6.20 4.00
C VAL A 104 -6.45 -5.82 5.45
N LEU A 105 -5.33 -6.32 5.94
CA LEU A 105 -4.85 -6.13 7.30
C LEU A 105 -3.41 -5.62 7.23
N THR A 106 -3.04 -4.74 8.14
CA THR A 106 -1.64 -4.32 8.33
C THR A 106 -1.15 -4.85 9.67
N VAL A 107 0.13 -5.21 9.72
CA VAL A 107 0.84 -5.50 10.96
C VAL A 107 2.10 -4.66 11.01
N ALA A 108 2.38 -4.09 12.17
CA ALA A 108 3.60 -3.31 12.39
C ALA A 108 4.84 -4.11 12.00
N ASP A 109 5.79 -3.45 11.36
CA ASP A 109 6.98 -4.06 10.77
C ASP A 109 8.14 -4.24 11.77
N GLU A 110 8.06 -3.56 12.92
CA GLU A 110 9.01 -3.67 14.03
C GLU A 110 8.33 -4.25 15.27
N VAL A 111 7.88 -5.52 15.17
CA VAL A 111 7.19 -6.24 16.25
C VAL A 111 8.05 -7.41 16.72
N ALA A 112 8.06 -7.67 18.03
CA ALA A 112 8.74 -8.84 18.59
C ALA A 112 8.10 -10.14 18.08
N ASP A 113 8.92 -11.18 17.88
CA ASP A 113 8.46 -12.43 17.26
C ASP A 113 7.25 -13.06 17.96
N ASP A 114 7.19 -13.02 19.30
CA ASP A 114 6.08 -13.59 20.07
C ASP A 114 4.74 -12.86 19.83
N ASP A 115 4.75 -11.51 19.85
CA ASP A 115 3.56 -10.68 19.59
C ASP A 115 3.08 -10.82 18.13
N LEU A 116 4.03 -11.02 17.21
CA LEU A 116 3.76 -11.26 15.80
C LEU A 116 3.12 -12.63 15.58
N LEU A 117 3.65 -13.69 16.19
CA LEU A 117 3.07 -15.04 16.12
C LEU A 117 1.64 -15.06 16.64
N GLN A 118 1.39 -14.45 17.81
CA GLN A 118 0.05 -14.36 18.38
C GLN A 118 -0.92 -13.58 17.46
N SER A 119 -0.42 -12.53 16.81
CA SER A 119 -1.20 -11.78 15.82
C SER A 119 -1.54 -12.62 14.60
N LEU A 120 -0.58 -13.37 14.05
CA LEU A 120 -0.76 -14.24 12.89
C LEU A 120 -1.74 -15.38 13.17
N GLU A 121 -1.66 -16.02 14.34
CA GLU A 121 -2.58 -17.07 14.77
C GLU A 121 -4.03 -16.60 14.84
N ARG A 122 -4.24 -15.37 15.31
CA ARG A 122 -5.57 -14.77 15.42
C ARG A 122 -6.10 -14.31 14.07
N ILE A 123 -5.26 -13.69 13.25
CA ILE A 123 -5.61 -13.18 11.93
C ILE A 123 -5.92 -14.32 10.95
N GLN A 124 -5.12 -15.39 10.98
CA GLN A 124 -5.11 -16.47 9.99
C GLN A 124 -5.07 -15.89 8.56
N PRO A 125 -3.96 -15.24 8.16
CA PRO A 125 -3.88 -14.64 6.84
C PRO A 125 -3.83 -15.73 5.78
N THR A 126 -4.61 -15.55 4.72
CA THR A 126 -4.55 -16.44 3.55
C THR A 126 -3.35 -16.10 2.67
N HIS A 127 -3.03 -14.80 2.61
CA HIS A 127 -1.99 -14.25 1.74
C HIS A 127 -1.19 -13.21 2.52
N VAL A 128 0.11 -13.13 2.21
CA VAL A 128 1.03 -12.25 2.92
C VAL A 128 1.93 -11.53 1.92
N TYR A 129 2.09 -10.23 2.11
CA TYR A 129 3.14 -9.44 1.48
C TYR A 129 3.97 -8.73 2.55
N THR A 130 5.28 -8.96 2.53
CA THR A 130 6.23 -8.29 3.41
C THR A 130 7.33 -7.62 2.60
N TYR A 131 7.69 -6.39 2.97
CA TYR A 131 8.84 -5.71 2.37
C TYR A 131 10.17 -6.39 2.71
N LYS A 132 10.26 -7.04 3.89
CA LYS A 132 11.44 -7.80 4.34
C LYS A 132 11.07 -9.25 4.61
N GLY A 133 11.93 -10.17 4.16
CA GLY A 133 11.68 -11.60 3.94
C GLY A 133 11.46 -12.48 5.17
N ALA A 134 10.66 -12.03 6.13
CA ALA A 134 10.13 -12.90 7.16
C ALA A 134 9.26 -14.01 6.53
N HIS A 135 9.38 -15.22 7.06
CA HIS A 135 8.57 -16.36 6.63
C HIS A 135 7.34 -16.44 7.52
N TRP A 136 6.17 -16.06 7.00
CA TRP A 136 4.91 -16.03 7.73
C TRP A 136 3.95 -17.09 7.20
N PRO A 137 3.02 -17.59 8.04
CA PRO A 137 1.95 -18.47 7.58
C PRO A 137 1.10 -17.79 6.51
N GLY A 138 0.65 -18.57 5.53
CA GLY A 138 -0.11 -18.08 4.37
C GLY A 138 0.70 -18.11 3.07
N GLN A 139 0.02 -17.87 1.95
CA GLN A 139 0.68 -17.79 0.66
C GLN A 139 1.43 -16.47 0.53
N ARG A 140 2.76 -16.54 0.40
CA ARG A 140 3.57 -15.36 0.10
C ARG A 140 3.28 -14.89 -1.33
N LEU A 141 2.95 -13.62 -1.45
CA LEU A 141 2.74 -12.97 -2.73
C LEU A 141 4.06 -12.40 -3.25
N ASP A 142 4.37 -12.71 -4.50
CA ASP A 142 5.39 -12.02 -5.28
C ASP A 142 4.70 -11.00 -6.21
N PHE A 143 5.04 -9.72 -6.04
CA PHE A 143 4.40 -8.65 -6.81
C PHE A 143 4.67 -8.77 -8.32
N ALA A 144 5.87 -9.20 -8.70
CA ALA A 144 6.24 -9.34 -10.11
C ALA A 144 5.49 -10.50 -10.76
N GLU A 145 5.31 -11.61 -10.04
CA GLU A 145 4.48 -12.73 -10.50
C GLU A 145 3.02 -12.32 -10.68
N LEU A 146 2.45 -11.59 -9.70
CA LEU A 146 1.05 -11.12 -9.77
C LEU A 146 0.80 -10.15 -10.91
N LEU A 147 1.77 -9.30 -11.23
CA LEU A 147 1.64 -8.38 -12.37
C LEU A 147 1.65 -9.17 -13.69
N GLY A 148 2.38 -10.29 -13.75
CA GLY A 148 2.53 -11.14 -14.92
C GLY A 148 3.55 -10.61 -15.94
N PRO A 149 3.82 -11.35 -17.04
CA PRO A 149 4.77 -10.94 -18.06
C PRO A 149 4.21 -9.75 -18.84
N ALA A 150 4.59 -8.54 -18.45
CA ALA A 150 4.53 -7.41 -19.35
C ALA A 150 5.82 -6.63 -19.26
N GLU A 151 6.09 -5.88 -20.32
CA GLU A 151 6.98 -4.74 -20.24
C GLU A 151 6.58 -3.93 -19.00
N PRO A 152 7.51 -3.71 -18.04
CA PRO A 152 7.24 -2.83 -16.93
C PRO A 152 6.75 -1.51 -17.52
N ALA A 153 5.58 -1.03 -17.09
CA ALA A 153 4.98 0.21 -17.58
C ALA A 153 6.09 1.25 -17.70
N ASP A 154 6.46 1.59 -18.95
CA ASP A 154 7.69 2.33 -19.31
C ASP A 154 8.12 3.21 -18.15
N HIS A 155 9.00 2.67 -17.32
CA HIS A 155 9.37 3.31 -16.07
C HIS A 155 10.20 4.50 -16.52
N LEU A 156 9.54 5.67 -16.63
CA LEU A 156 10.11 6.89 -17.18
C LEU A 156 11.36 7.24 -16.37
N THR A 157 12.50 6.68 -16.78
CA THR A 157 13.71 6.65 -15.96
C THR A 157 14.44 7.99 -16.05
N ARG A 158 14.03 8.87 -16.98
CA ARG A 158 14.84 10.03 -17.40
C ARG A 158 14.05 11.22 -17.94
N TRP A 159 12.81 11.45 -17.54
CA TRP A 159 12.16 12.73 -17.86
C TRP A 159 11.64 13.46 -16.64
N TRP A 160 12.50 14.39 -16.20
CA TRP A 160 12.31 15.30 -15.10
C TRP A 160 11.44 16.50 -15.52
N GLN A 161 10.50 16.81 -14.62
CA GLN A 161 9.69 18.01 -14.41
C GLN A 161 8.62 18.41 -15.44
N PRO A 162 7.35 18.40 -15.01
CA PRO A 162 6.58 19.63 -14.97
C PRO A 162 6.89 20.35 -13.65
N VAL A 163 7.58 21.47 -13.77
CA VAL A 163 7.55 22.52 -12.75
C VAL A 163 6.06 22.79 -12.42
N GLY A 164 5.65 22.60 -11.16
CA GLY A 164 4.30 22.94 -10.69
C GLY A 164 3.43 21.78 -10.18
N GLU A 165 3.83 20.51 -10.36
CA GLU A 165 3.13 19.39 -9.71
C GLU A 165 3.53 19.30 -8.24
N THR A 166 2.59 19.58 -7.33
CA THR A 166 2.78 19.31 -5.89
C THR A 166 2.80 17.80 -5.68
N ALA A 167 3.86 17.31 -5.06
CA ALA A 167 4.00 15.90 -4.70
C ALA A 167 3.86 15.71 -3.19
N LEU A 168 3.00 14.80 -2.78
CA LEU A 168 2.96 14.25 -1.42
C LEU A 168 4.21 13.40 -1.19
N TRP A 169 4.60 13.29 0.08
CA TRP A 169 5.74 12.49 0.52
C TRP A 169 5.32 11.52 1.61
N SER A 170 5.77 10.27 1.54
CA SER A 170 5.61 9.30 2.63
C SER A 170 6.88 8.50 2.85
N ASP A 171 7.38 8.54 4.09
CA ASP A 171 8.42 7.67 4.64
C ASP A 171 7.88 6.72 5.72
N GLN A 172 6.55 6.62 5.82
CA GLN A 172 5.86 5.84 6.85
C GLN A 172 5.87 4.34 6.55
N THR A 173 5.62 3.56 7.58
CA THR A 173 5.54 2.11 7.54
C THR A 173 4.25 1.62 8.20
N THR A 174 3.98 0.33 8.09
CA THR A 174 2.88 -0.30 8.84
C THR A 174 3.05 -0.24 10.36
N GLY A 175 4.22 0.18 10.87
CA GLY A 175 4.46 0.51 12.28
C GLY A 175 3.63 1.67 12.83
N CYS A 176 3.08 2.54 11.97
CA CYS A 176 2.15 3.58 12.39
C CYS A 176 0.69 3.14 12.18
N ARG A 177 -0.05 3.01 13.29
CA ARG A 177 -1.48 2.69 13.28
C ARG A 177 -2.28 3.66 12.40
N GLY A 178 -3.13 3.14 11.51
CA GLY A 178 -4.00 3.91 10.61
C GLY A 178 -3.29 4.65 9.47
N ALA A 179 -1.95 4.63 9.43
CA ALA A 179 -1.17 5.46 8.50
C ALA A 179 -1.47 5.15 7.03
N LEU A 180 -1.66 3.87 6.68
CA LEU A 180 -1.96 3.46 5.31
C LEU A 180 -3.33 3.96 4.84
N ALA A 181 -4.36 3.91 5.69
CA ALA A 181 -5.68 4.44 5.37
C ALA A 181 -5.63 5.94 5.09
N LEU A 182 -4.93 6.68 5.95
CA LEU A 182 -4.77 8.14 5.82
C LEU A 182 -3.96 8.55 4.60
N LEU A 183 -2.95 7.76 4.27
CA LEU A 183 -2.15 7.97 3.07
C LEU A 183 -2.99 7.79 1.82
N LEU A 184 -3.75 6.69 1.73
CA LEU A 184 -4.65 6.41 0.61
C LEU A 184 -5.73 7.49 0.50
N GLU A 185 -6.33 7.92 1.61
CA GLU A 185 -7.33 8.98 1.63
C GLU A 185 -6.78 10.31 1.09
N GLN A 186 -5.63 10.78 1.60
CA GLN A 186 -5.05 12.04 1.14
C GLN A 186 -4.56 11.99 -0.31
N TRP A 187 -3.95 10.88 -0.71
CA TRP A 187 -3.45 10.71 -2.07
C TRP A 187 -4.60 10.68 -3.09
N LEU A 188 -5.61 9.84 -2.85
CA LEU A 188 -6.70 9.65 -3.81
C LEU A 188 -7.67 10.84 -3.82
N SER A 189 -7.86 11.54 -2.69
CA SER A 189 -8.72 12.74 -2.65
C SER A 189 -8.07 13.96 -3.30
N SER A 190 -6.73 14.09 -3.24
CA SER A 190 -6.02 15.25 -3.78
C SER A 190 -5.67 15.12 -5.27
N GLY A 191 -5.46 13.90 -5.77
CA GLY A 191 -4.96 13.67 -7.13
C GLY A 191 -3.50 14.08 -7.34
N GLN A 192 -2.80 14.46 -6.27
CA GLN A 192 -1.39 14.81 -6.30
C GLN A 192 -0.53 13.57 -6.49
N GLY A 193 0.67 13.73 -7.05
CA GLY A 193 1.64 12.64 -7.11
C GLY A 193 2.15 12.30 -5.71
N LEU A 194 2.36 11.02 -5.41
CA LEU A 194 2.89 10.57 -4.11
C LEU A 194 4.28 9.96 -4.29
N ALA A 195 5.26 10.44 -3.53
CA ALA A 195 6.65 10.00 -3.62
C ALA A 195 7.10 9.20 -2.38
N PHE A 196 7.88 8.16 -2.64
CA PHE A 196 8.47 7.27 -1.65
C PHE A 196 10.00 7.26 -1.77
N PRO A 197 10.72 7.22 -0.63
CA PRO A 197 12.18 7.11 -0.64
C PRO A 197 12.64 5.73 -1.06
N GLU A 198 13.94 5.60 -1.35
CA GLU A 198 14.57 4.30 -1.62
C GLU A 198 14.60 3.41 -0.38
N SER A 199 14.75 4.02 0.79
CA SER A 199 14.72 3.32 2.06
C SER A 199 14.37 4.28 3.19
N PRO A 200 13.93 3.77 4.37
CA PRO A 200 13.77 4.61 5.55
C PRO A 200 15.05 5.38 5.91
N ALA A 201 16.23 4.77 5.71
CA ALA A 201 17.52 5.39 6.01
C ALA A 201 17.88 6.55 5.07
N SER A 202 17.42 6.51 3.81
CA SER A 202 17.66 7.56 2.81
C SER A 202 16.54 8.60 2.74
N ALA A 203 15.46 8.44 3.52
CA ALA A 203 14.23 9.20 3.37
C ALA A 203 14.43 10.72 3.37
N GLU A 204 15.18 11.25 4.32
CA GLU A 204 15.42 12.70 4.41
C GLU A 204 16.24 13.23 3.22
N ARG A 205 17.22 12.46 2.74
CA ARG A 205 18.00 12.83 1.56
C ARG A 205 17.13 12.82 0.31
N ASP A 206 16.37 11.76 0.11
CA ASP A 206 15.52 11.55 -1.06
C ASP A 206 14.38 12.59 -1.11
N ARG A 207 13.83 12.96 0.04
CA ARG A 207 12.80 13.99 0.16
C ARG A 207 13.27 15.34 -0.38
N ARG A 208 14.50 15.73 -0.03
CA ARG A 208 15.10 17.00 -0.49
C ARG A 208 15.27 17.06 -2.02
N GLU A 209 15.34 15.91 -2.68
CA GLU A 209 15.43 15.84 -4.15
C GLU A 209 14.06 16.05 -4.84
N VAL A 210 12.94 15.71 -4.17
CA VAL A 210 11.59 15.74 -4.76
C VAL A 210 10.80 17.00 -4.39
N ALA A 211 10.92 17.46 -3.15
CA ALA A 211 10.13 18.58 -2.63
C ALA A 211 10.98 19.43 -1.67
N PRO A 212 11.71 20.45 -2.18
CA PRO A 212 12.58 21.30 -1.37
C PRO A 212 11.84 22.32 -0.47
N LEU A 213 10.50 22.31 -0.40
CA LEU A 213 9.71 23.27 0.39
C LEU A 213 9.06 22.59 1.62
N ASP A 214 9.14 23.27 2.78
CA ASP A 214 8.78 22.83 4.14
C ASP A 214 7.28 22.58 4.40
N THR A 215 6.53 22.07 3.43
CA THR A 215 5.09 21.77 3.61
C THR A 215 4.91 20.30 3.98
N TRP A 216 5.46 19.88 5.12
CA TRP A 216 5.36 18.48 5.57
C TRP A 216 4.60 18.35 6.89
N ARG A 217 3.82 17.27 7.01
CA ARG A 217 3.20 16.79 8.26
C ARG A 217 3.36 15.27 8.31
N ARG A 218 3.91 14.74 9.41
CA ARG A 218 3.91 13.29 9.67
C ARG A 218 2.46 12.87 9.97
N LEU A 219 1.93 11.92 9.20
CA LEU A 219 0.54 11.45 9.42
C LEU A 219 0.39 10.62 10.69
N CYS A 220 1.48 10.01 11.18
CA CYS A 220 1.47 9.28 12.44
C CYS A 220 1.04 10.16 13.64
N ASP A 221 1.33 11.47 13.60
CA ASP A 221 0.95 12.41 14.66
C ASP A 221 -0.57 12.68 14.68
N TRP A 222 -1.29 12.46 13.58
CA TRP A 222 -2.75 12.62 13.51
C TRP A 222 -3.51 11.37 13.92
N ALA A 223 -3.00 10.19 13.56
CA ALA A 223 -3.63 8.91 13.91
C ALA A 223 -3.60 8.63 15.43
N THR A 224 -2.61 9.19 16.14
CA THR A 224 -2.53 9.17 17.60
C THR A 224 -3.33 10.29 18.25
N ALA A 225 -3.44 11.48 17.63
CA ALA A 225 -4.16 12.64 18.16
C ALA A 225 -5.69 12.60 17.96
N LYS A 226 -6.24 11.70 17.15
CA LYS A 226 -7.68 11.48 16.98
C LYS A 226 -8.30 10.43 17.92
N ARG A 227 -7.60 10.07 19.00
CA ARG A 227 -8.18 9.31 20.12
C ARG A 227 -8.77 10.23 21.18
#